data_AF-A0A2V8F306-F1
#
_entry.id   AF-A0A2V8F306-F1
#
_cell.length_a   1.000
_cell.length_b   1.000
_cell.length_c   1.000
_cell.angle_alpha   90.00
_cell.angle_beta   90.00
_cell.angle_gamma   90.00
#
_symmetry.space_group_name_H-M   'P 1'
#
loop_
_entity.id
_entity.type
_entity.pdbx_description
1 polymer ?
#
loop_
_entity_poly.entity_id
_entity_poly.type
_entity_poly.pdbx_seq_one_letter_code
_entity_poly.pdbx_strand_id
1 'polypeptide(L)'
;MISGKQALDDLDEEIRDHIERETQDNLARGLSPEAARQAAQRKFGNVTLAKEHARAVWVPVWLDQLRQDVGYGVRGLRRNRGFAAVAVITIALGIGANTAIFSLIDALMLRWLPVRNMRSFELSPISMRSSPAWLATAGTALSRGRARRSGKCKAHS
;
A
#
# COMPACT_ATOMS: atom_id res chain seq x y z
N MET A 1 21.24 6.77 -11.96
CA MET A 1 20.07 5.98 -12.41
C MET A 1 18.83 6.66 -11.82
N ILE A 2 18.05 7.34 -12.65
CA ILE A 2 16.83 8.04 -12.22
C ILE A 2 15.73 6.98 -12.16
N SER A 3 15.04 6.89 -11.02
CA SER A 3 14.07 5.83 -10.77
C SER A 3 12.83 5.98 -11.66
N GLY A 4 12.28 4.85 -12.09
CA GLY A 4 11.02 4.70 -12.84
C GLY A 4 9.85 5.59 -12.37
N LYS A 5 9.86 5.96 -11.09
CA LYS A 5 8.86 6.82 -10.46
C LYS A 5 9.23 8.30 -10.51
N GLN A 6 10.51 8.62 -10.36
CA GLN A 6 10.99 10.00 -10.32
C GLN A 6 10.69 10.75 -11.61
N ALA A 7 10.94 10.17 -12.80
CA ALA A 7 10.61 10.91 -14.03
C ALA A 7 9.10 11.00 -14.30
N LEU A 8 8.27 10.14 -13.70
CA LEU A 8 6.82 10.31 -13.76
C LEU A 8 6.35 11.45 -12.86
N ASP A 9 6.95 11.57 -11.68
CA ASP A 9 6.69 12.66 -10.74
C ASP A 9 7.22 14.00 -11.30
N ASP A 10 8.41 14.01 -11.91
CA ASP A 10 8.99 15.18 -12.59
C ASP A 10 8.10 15.63 -13.76
N LEU A 11 7.60 14.67 -14.57
CA LEU A 11 6.67 14.97 -15.65
C LEU A 11 5.35 15.54 -15.12
N ASP A 12 4.85 15.02 -13.99
CA ASP A 12 3.65 15.54 -13.33
C ASP A 12 3.80 16.98 -12.86
N GLU A 13 4.97 17.33 -12.34
CA GLU A 13 5.31 18.67 -11.91
C GLU A 13 5.41 19.63 -13.10
N GLU A 14 6.07 19.24 -14.18
CA GLU A 14 6.18 20.03 -15.41
C GLU A 14 4.82 20.31 -16.06
N ILE A 15 3.94 19.29 -16.10
CA ILE A 15 2.56 19.44 -16.60
C ILE A 15 1.78 20.47 -15.78
N ARG A 16 1.88 20.42 -14.45
CA ARG A 16 1.18 21.37 -13.57
C ARG A 16 1.67 22.79 -13.80
N ASP A 17 2.99 22.97 -13.89
CA ASP A 17 3.58 24.29 -14.09
C ASP A 17 3.17 24.88 -15.45
N HIS A 18 3.06 24.06 -16.49
CA HIS A 18 2.56 24.50 -17.79
C HIS A 18 1.08 24.93 -17.75
N ILE A 19 0.22 24.15 -17.08
CA ILE A 19 -1.20 24.48 -16.93
C ILE A 19 -1.39 25.79 -16.14
N GLU A 20 -0.58 26.00 -15.10
CA GLU A 20 -0.62 27.22 -14.29
C GLU A 20 -0.22 28.45 -15.12
N ARG A 21 0.89 28.36 -15.86
CA ARG A 21 1.33 29.44 -16.76
C ARG A 21 0.28 29.77 -17.82
N GLU A 22 -0.29 28.76 -18.48
CA GLU A 22 -1.36 28.97 -19.47
C GLU A 22 -2.62 29.56 -18.83
N THR A 23 -2.93 29.21 -17.58
CA THR A 23 -4.04 29.81 -16.84
C THR A 23 -3.80 31.30 -16.60
N GLN A 24 -2.58 31.67 -16.17
CA GLN A 24 -2.20 33.07 -15.92
C GLN A 24 -2.22 33.91 -17.21
N ASP A 25 -1.72 33.37 -18.32
CA ASP A 25 -1.78 34.02 -19.62
C ASP A 25 -3.21 34.28 -20.08
N ASN A 26 -4.10 33.31 -19.88
CA ASN A 26 -5.52 33.45 -20.23
C ASN A 26 -6.23 34.48 -19.33
N LEU A 27 -5.89 34.52 -18.04
CA LEU A 27 -6.33 35.58 -17.13
C LEU A 27 -5.86 36.97 -17.61
N ALA A 28 -4.59 37.09 -18.01
CA ALA A 28 -4.03 38.33 -18.54
C ALA A 28 -4.68 38.78 -19.86
N ARG A 29 -5.17 37.82 -20.66
CA ARG A 29 -5.98 38.07 -21.87
C ARG A 29 -7.45 38.41 -21.57
N GLY A 30 -7.83 38.47 -20.29
CA GLY A 30 -9.16 38.90 -19.84
C GLY A 30 -10.19 37.79 -19.70
N LEU A 31 -9.79 36.51 -19.73
CA LEU A 31 -10.72 35.42 -19.42
C LEU A 31 -11.03 35.38 -17.91
N SER A 32 -12.23 34.95 -17.56
CA SER A 32 -12.58 34.67 -16.17
C SER A 32 -11.74 33.50 -15.62
N PRO A 33 -11.49 33.45 -14.30
CA PRO A 33 -10.62 32.42 -13.70
C PRO A 33 -11.02 30.98 -14.06
N GLU A 34 -12.33 30.73 -14.07
CA GLU A 34 -12.87 29.40 -14.35
C GLU A 34 -12.81 29.07 -15.84
N ALA A 35 -12.97 30.05 -16.73
CA ALA A 35 -12.80 29.85 -18.16
C ALA A 35 -11.30 29.68 -18.54
N ALA A 36 -10.40 30.42 -17.87
CA ALA A 36 -8.96 30.34 -18.08
C ALA A 36 -8.41 28.96 -17.71
N ARG A 37 -8.80 28.42 -16.55
CA ARG A 37 -8.43 27.06 -16.12
C ARG A 37 -8.94 25.99 -17.07
N GLN A 38 -10.21 26.09 -17.48
CA GLN A 38 -10.79 25.12 -18.42
C GLN A 38 -10.13 25.19 -19.81
N ALA A 39 -9.77 26.39 -20.28
CA ALA A 39 -9.04 26.56 -21.53
C ALA A 39 -7.64 25.94 -21.45
N ALA A 40 -6.89 26.17 -20.36
CA ALA A 40 -5.57 25.58 -20.15
C ALA A 40 -5.61 24.04 -20.09
N GLN A 41 -6.59 23.46 -19.37
CA GLN A 41 -6.77 22.00 -19.30
C GLN A 41 -7.13 21.39 -20.66
N ARG A 42 -8.00 22.03 -21.44
CA ARG A 42 -8.35 21.56 -22.79
C ARG A 42 -7.18 21.63 -23.75
N LYS A 43 -6.32 22.64 -23.62
CA LYS A 43 -5.13 22.84 -24.46
C LYS A 43 -4.05 21.80 -24.15
N PHE A 44 -3.92 21.38 -22.90
CA PHE A 44 -2.98 20.32 -22.50
C PHE A 44 -3.40 18.93 -22.99
N GLY A 45 -4.71 18.68 -23.11
CA GLY A 45 -5.22 17.41 -23.63
C GLY A 45 -5.07 16.24 -22.65
N ASN A 46 -5.30 15.02 -23.12
CA ASN A 46 -5.39 13.81 -22.29
C ASN A 46 -4.02 13.40 -21.70
N VAL A 47 -3.64 14.02 -20.59
CA VAL A 47 -2.44 13.75 -19.76
C VAL A 47 -2.26 12.25 -19.47
N THR A 48 -3.37 11.52 -19.34
CA THR A 48 -3.36 10.08 -19.06
C THR A 48 -2.68 9.30 -20.17
N LEU A 49 -2.86 9.68 -21.43
CA LEU A 49 -2.27 8.99 -22.58
C LEU A 49 -0.75 9.18 -22.66
N ALA A 50 -0.26 10.39 -22.35
CA ALA A 50 1.18 10.68 -22.30
C ALA A 50 1.88 9.88 -21.19
N LYS A 51 1.23 9.73 -20.04
CA LYS A 51 1.74 8.90 -18.93
C LYS A 51 1.69 7.41 -19.23
N GLU A 52 0.67 6.93 -19.93
CA GLU A 52 0.58 5.52 -20.35
C GLU A 52 1.70 5.16 -21.32
N HIS A 53 2.00 6.03 -22.29
CA HIS A 53 3.12 5.83 -23.21
C HIS A 53 4.48 5.87 -22.51
N ALA A 54 4.68 6.80 -21.57
CA ALA A 54 5.90 6.85 -20.77
C ALA A 54 6.10 5.54 -19.97
N ARG A 55 5.03 5.01 -19.37
CA ARG A 55 5.09 3.74 -18.63
C ARG A 55 5.41 2.55 -19.53
N ALA A 56 4.85 2.47 -20.74
CA ALA A 56 5.09 1.37 -21.66
C ALA A 56 6.53 1.33 -22.21
N VAL A 57 7.17 2.49 -22.35
CA VAL A 57 8.57 2.60 -22.81
C VAL A 57 9.56 2.39 -21.66
N TRP A 58 9.24 2.83 -20.45
CA TRP A 58 10.18 2.72 -19.32
C TRP A 58 10.30 1.31 -18.75
N VAL A 59 9.21 0.52 -18.73
CA VAL A 59 9.24 -0.87 -18.21
C VAL A 59 10.24 -1.80 -18.92
N PRO A 60 10.33 -1.82 -20.26
CA PRO A 60 11.34 -2.65 -20.92
C PRO A 60 12.78 -2.17 -20.69
N VAL A 61 13.01 -0.85 -20.53
CA VAL A 61 14.36 -0.29 -20.39
C VAL A 61 15.05 -0.68 -19.08
N TRP A 62 14.35 -0.63 -17.94
CA TRP A 62 14.95 -1.04 -16.66
C TRP A 62 15.22 -2.55 -16.61
N LEU A 63 14.38 -3.35 -17.28
CA LEU A 63 14.56 -4.80 -17.36
C LEU A 63 15.77 -5.17 -18.23
N ASP A 64 15.96 -4.47 -19.35
CA ASP A 64 17.13 -4.66 -20.21
C ASP A 64 18.43 -4.21 -19.54
N GLN A 65 18.41 -3.11 -18.78
CA GLN A 65 19.54 -2.68 -17.96
C GLN A 65 19.88 -3.71 -16.87
N LEU A 66 18.88 -4.20 -16.14
CA LEU A 66 19.11 -5.26 -15.15
C LEU A 66 19.67 -6.54 -15.80
N ARG A 67 19.17 -6.92 -16.98
CA ARG A 67 19.70 -8.08 -17.72
C ARG A 67 21.15 -7.87 -18.13
N GLN A 68 21.52 -6.69 -18.59
CA GLN A 68 22.90 -6.35 -18.91
C GLN A 68 23.77 -6.41 -17.66
N ASP A 69 23.40 -5.73 -16.58
CA ASP A 69 24.18 -5.69 -15.34
C ASP A 69 24.36 -7.08 -14.72
N VAL A 70 23.29 -7.88 -14.68
CA VAL A 70 23.35 -9.29 -14.24
C VAL A 70 24.22 -10.10 -15.19
N GLY A 71 24.10 -9.92 -16.50
CA GLY A 71 24.92 -10.60 -17.50
C GLY A 71 26.42 -10.30 -17.35
N TYR A 72 26.77 -9.04 -17.11
CA TYR A 72 28.14 -8.61 -16.84
C TYR A 72 28.65 -9.16 -15.51
N GLY A 73 27.84 -9.09 -14.45
CA GLY A 73 28.16 -9.66 -13.13
C GLY A 73 28.38 -11.17 -13.16
N VAL A 74 27.51 -11.92 -13.86
CA VAL A 74 27.63 -13.37 -14.06
C VAL A 74 28.88 -13.71 -14.88
N ARG A 75 29.21 -12.92 -15.91
CA ARG A 75 30.45 -13.12 -16.67
C ARG A 75 31.69 -12.87 -15.81
N GLY A 76 31.66 -11.89 -14.90
CA GLY A 76 32.67 -11.66 -13.88
C GLY A 76 32.78 -12.84 -12.88
N LEU A 77 31.65 -13.36 -12.43
CA LEU A 77 31.59 -14.52 -11.52
C LEU A 77 32.15 -15.80 -12.19
N ARG A 78 31.89 -15.99 -13.48
CA ARG A 78 32.46 -17.10 -14.28
C ARG A 78 33.97 -16.96 -14.51
N ARG A 79 34.54 -15.75 -14.44
CA ARG A 79 35.99 -15.51 -14.51
C ARG A 79 36.68 -16.02 -13.23
N ASN A 80 36.04 -15.85 -12.07
CA ASN A 80 36.50 -16.36 -10.75
C ASN A 80 35.65 -17.54 -10.27
N ARG A 81 35.82 -18.69 -10.93
CA ARG A 81 35.03 -19.91 -10.70
C ARG A 81 35.02 -20.42 -9.26
N GLY A 82 36.08 -20.15 -8.48
CA GLY A 82 36.17 -20.56 -7.07
C GLY A 82 35.13 -19.87 -6.17
N PHE A 83 35.00 -18.55 -6.27
CA PHE A 83 34.01 -17.79 -5.52
C PHE A 83 32.57 -18.16 -5.94
N ALA A 84 32.34 -18.32 -7.25
CA ALA A 84 31.05 -18.74 -7.77
C ALA A 84 30.61 -20.11 -7.22
N ALA A 85 31.54 -21.07 -7.15
CA ALA A 85 31.26 -22.41 -6.62
C ALA A 85 30.85 -22.36 -5.14
N VAL A 86 31.60 -21.62 -4.31
CA VAL A 86 31.26 -21.44 -2.88
C VAL A 86 29.91 -20.73 -2.71
N ALA A 87 29.63 -19.70 -3.51
CA ALA A 87 28.36 -18.99 -3.47
C ALA A 87 27.19 -19.92 -3.85
N VAL A 88 27.33 -20.70 -4.94
CA VAL A 88 26.31 -21.66 -5.39
C VAL A 88 26.09 -22.76 -4.34
N ILE A 89 27.16 -23.33 -3.77
CA ILE A 89 27.04 -24.35 -2.73
C ILE A 89 26.34 -23.79 -1.50
N THR A 90 26.70 -22.58 -1.06
CA THR A 90 26.05 -21.93 0.09
C THR A 90 24.56 -21.70 -0.15
N ILE A 91 24.19 -21.20 -1.34
CA ILE A 91 22.79 -20.98 -1.72
C ILE A 91 22.04 -22.32 -1.81
N ALA A 92 22.63 -23.33 -2.44
CA ALA A 92 22.04 -24.65 -2.58
C ALA A 92 21.83 -25.33 -1.22
N LEU A 93 22.79 -25.19 -0.29
CA LEU A 93 22.67 -25.69 1.07
C LEU A 93 21.61 -24.94 1.86
N GLY A 94 21.55 -23.61 1.78
CA GLY A 94 20.54 -22.81 2.48
C GLY A 94 19.12 -23.16 2.01
N ILE A 95 18.91 -23.25 0.70
CA ILE A 95 17.61 -23.62 0.13
C ILE A 95 17.29 -25.09 0.46
N GLY A 96 18.22 -26.02 0.18
CA GLY A 96 18.02 -27.45 0.38
C GLY A 96 17.80 -27.82 1.84
N ALA A 97 18.53 -27.23 2.78
CA ALA A 97 18.36 -27.46 4.20
C ALA A 97 16.99 -26.94 4.69
N ASN A 98 16.59 -25.72 4.28
CA ASN A 98 15.28 -25.19 4.65
C ASN A 98 14.14 -26.04 4.07
N THR A 99 14.24 -26.46 2.81
CA THR A 99 13.27 -27.34 2.18
C THR A 99 13.23 -28.72 2.86
N ALA A 100 14.38 -29.28 3.23
CA ALA A 100 14.46 -30.57 3.91
C ALA A 100 13.85 -30.52 5.31
N ILE A 101 14.11 -29.46 6.08
CA ILE A 101 13.50 -29.25 7.39
C ILE A 101 11.98 -29.13 7.26
N PHE A 102 11.49 -28.33 6.32
CA PHE A 102 10.05 -28.19 6.10
C PHE A 102 9.43 -29.52 5.67
N SER A 103 10.07 -30.24 4.75
CA SER A 103 9.60 -31.56 4.29
C SER A 103 9.59 -32.60 5.41
N LEU A 104 10.59 -32.55 6.31
CA LEU A 104 10.66 -33.42 7.48
C LEU A 104 9.55 -33.08 8.48
N ILE A 105 9.36 -31.80 8.78
CA ILE A 105 8.27 -31.33 9.65
C ILE A 105 6.93 -31.72 9.07
N ASP A 106 6.70 -31.50 7.77
CA ASP A 106 5.47 -31.85 7.06
C ASP A 106 5.24 -33.37 7.08
N ALA A 107 6.26 -34.18 6.76
CA ALA A 107 6.16 -35.64 6.81
C ALA A 107 5.88 -36.18 8.23
N LEU A 108 6.45 -35.55 9.26
CA LEU A 108 6.17 -35.90 10.65
C LEU A 108 4.79 -35.40 11.08
N MET A 109 4.40 -34.17 10.74
CA MET A 109 3.07 -33.62 11.03
C MET A 109 1.95 -34.41 10.36
N LEU A 110 2.05 -34.70 9.06
CA LEU A 110 1.04 -35.47 8.32
C LEU A 110 0.90 -36.91 8.83
N ARG A 111 1.97 -37.47 9.40
CA ARG A 111 1.93 -38.81 9.99
C ARG A 111 1.30 -38.84 11.37
N TRP A 112 1.35 -37.73 12.11
CA TRP A 112 0.68 -37.56 13.40
C TRP A 112 -0.74 -36.96 13.30
N LEU A 113 -1.06 -36.31 12.18
CA LEU A 113 -2.37 -35.76 11.89
C LEU A 113 -2.94 -36.47 10.65
N PRO A 114 -3.52 -37.68 10.80
CA PRO A 114 -4.29 -38.28 9.73
C PRO A 114 -5.52 -37.40 9.50
N VAL A 115 -5.40 -36.39 8.63
CA VAL A 115 -6.51 -35.59 8.12
C VAL A 115 -7.32 -36.46 7.15
N ARG A 116 -7.82 -37.60 7.64
CA ARG A 116 -8.70 -38.52 6.90
C ARG A 116 -10.17 -38.11 6.96
N ASN A 117 -10.46 -36.98 7.57
CA ASN A 117 -11.82 -36.49 7.80
C ASN A 117 -11.90 -34.98 7.61
N MET A 118 -11.44 -34.51 6.44
CA MET A 118 -11.91 -33.24 5.84
C MET A 118 -13.32 -33.44 5.25
N ARG A 119 -14.29 -33.96 6.02
CA ARG A 119 -15.64 -34.23 5.47
C ARG A 119 -16.81 -33.92 6.38
N SER A 120 -16.60 -33.13 7.42
CA SER A 120 -17.72 -32.53 8.17
C SER A 120 -17.28 -31.19 8.77
N PHE A 121 -17.01 -30.21 7.91
CA PHE A 121 -17.25 -28.82 8.28
C PHE A 121 -18.76 -28.61 8.13
N GLU A 122 -19.53 -29.12 9.10
CA GLU A 122 -20.87 -28.58 9.31
C GLU A 122 -20.67 -27.12 9.66
N LEU A 123 -21.19 -26.26 8.78
CA LEU A 123 -21.35 -24.83 9.01
C LEU A 123 -22.19 -24.66 10.28
N SER A 124 -21.55 -24.60 11.44
CA SER A 124 -22.18 -24.02 12.62
C SER A 124 -22.40 -22.54 12.26
N PRO A 125 -23.66 -22.08 12.14
CA PRO A 125 -23.89 -20.67 11.88
C PRO A 125 -23.28 -19.92 13.06
N ILE A 126 -22.32 -19.06 12.76
CA ILE A 126 -21.81 -18.08 13.71
C ILE A 126 -23.00 -17.16 14.03
N SER A 127 -23.79 -17.58 15.02
CA SER A 127 -24.78 -16.73 15.65
C SER A 127 -23.97 -15.70 16.41
N MET A 128 -23.73 -14.58 15.75
CA MET A 128 -23.21 -13.34 16.31
C MET A 128 -24.24 -12.84 17.34
N ARG A 129 -24.24 -13.43 18.54
CA ARG A 129 -24.95 -12.91 19.70
C ARG A 129 -24.06 -11.83 20.32
N SER A 130 -23.91 -10.71 19.61
CA SER A 130 -23.43 -9.48 20.24
C SER A 130 -24.56 -8.94 21.10
N SER A 131 -24.71 -9.50 22.31
CA SER A 131 -25.37 -8.82 23.42
C SER A 131 -24.26 -8.22 24.26
N PRO A 132 -23.95 -6.91 24.13
CA PRO A 132 -22.95 -6.30 24.97
C PRO A 132 -23.51 -6.15 26.38
N ALA A 133 -22.97 -6.92 27.32
CA ALA A 133 -23.34 -6.87 28.74
C ALA A 133 -23.16 -5.47 29.38
N TRP A 134 -22.47 -4.55 28.70
CA TRP A 134 -22.24 -3.17 29.17
C TRP A 134 -23.46 -2.24 29.03
N LEU A 135 -24.53 -2.63 28.31
CA LEU A 135 -25.75 -1.82 28.21
C LEU A 135 -26.65 -1.89 29.45
N ALA A 136 -26.47 -2.88 30.33
CA ALA A 136 -27.29 -3.03 31.53
C ALA A 136 -26.87 -2.09 32.68
N THR A 137 -25.65 -1.57 32.67
CA THR A 137 -25.11 -0.76 33.78
C THR A 137 -25.09 0.74 33.53
N ALA A 138 -25.35 1.20 32.30
CA ALA A 138 -25.36 2.63 31.98
C ALA A 138 -26.68 3.37 32.35
N GLY A 139 -27.77 2.64 32.60
CA GLY A 139 -29.11 3.23 32.81
C GLY A 139 -29.41 3.74 34.23
N THR A 140 -28.63 3.36 35.25
CA THR A 140 -29.01 3.60 36.66
C THR A 140 -28.43 4.88 37.27
N ALA A 141 -27.58 5.62 36.55
CA ALA A 141 -26.86 6.77 37.09
C ALA A 141 -27.55 8.14 36.86
N LEU A 142 -28.66 8.21 36.11
CA LEU A 142 -29.29 9.49 35.76
C LEU A 142 -30.55 9.86 36.58
N SER A 143 -30.80 9.22 37.73
CA SER A 143 -31.99 9.52 38.57
C SER A 143 -31.70 10.18 39.93
N ARG A 144 -30.43 10.39 40.31
CA ARG A 144 -30.06 11.03 41.60
C ARG A 144 -29.68 12.52 41.49
N GLY A 145 -30.41 13.27 40.66
CA GLY A 145 -30.16 14.68 40.43
C GLY A 145 -31.40 15.56 40.64
N ARG A 146 -32.11 15.42 41.77
CA ARG A 146 -33.23 16.34 42.09
C ARG A 146 -33.59 16.40 43.58
N ALA A 147 -32.68 16.88 44.43
CA ALA A 147 -33.04 17.35 45.77
C ALA A 147 -31.91 18.15 46.44
N ARG A 148 -32.00 19.49 46.38
CA ARG A 148 -31.53 20.48 47.39
C ARG A 148 -31.07 21.77 46.72
N ARG A 149 -31.99 22.74 46.62
CA ARG A 149 -31.69 24.16 46.83
C ARG A 149 -33.02 24.85 47.12
N SER A 150 -33.40 24.82 48.40
CA SER A 150 -34.41 25.69 48.98
C SER A 150 -33.86 26.21 50.30
N GLY A 151 -33.93 27.53 50.48
CA GLY A 151 -33.73 28.21 51.75
C GLY A 151 -32.34 28.78 51.98
N LYS A 152 -32.17 30.07 51.70
CA LYS A 152 -32.12 31.08 52.78
C LYS A 152 -31.95 32.49 52.21
N CYS A 153 -33.07 33.22 52.21
CA CYS A 153 -33.09 34.67 52.41
C CYS A 153 -32.68 35.00 53.86
N LYS A 154 -32.38 36.29 54.09
CA LYS A 154 -32.05 37.01 55.35
C LYS A 154 -30.54 37.25 55.49
N ALA A 155 -30.05 38.45 55.78
CA ALA A 155 -30.68 39.74 56.09
C ALA A 155 -29.61 40.86 56.00
N HIS A 156 -30.08 42.10 55.79
CA HIS A 156 -29.72 43.37 56.48
C HIS A 156 -28.27 43.58 56.97
N SER A 157 -27.70 44.79 56.98
CA SER A 157 -28.04 46.15 56.54
C SER A 157 -26.80 46.98 56.82
#